data_AF-A0A2E8GZY4-F1
#
_entry.id   AF-A0A2E8GZY4-F1
#
_cell.length_a   1.000
_cell.length_b   1.000
_cell.length_c   1.000
_cell.angle_alpha   90.00
_cell.angle_beta   90.00
_cell.angle_gamma   90.00
#
_symmetry.space_group_name_H-M   'P 1'
#
loop_
_entity.id
_entity.type
_entity.pdbx_description
1 polymer ?
#
loop_
_entity_poly.entity_id
_entity_poly.type
_entity_poly.pdbx_seq_one_letter_code
_entity_poly.pdbx_strand_id
1 'polypeptide(L)'
;MPAISQLRRSGDDHCADFLKDLVDDLGRSIQDRSISIDEARESAAALRFQASLLFPGRMETYDRIYGARFERLIEQFLVRETPCPAVSSTPVAASSKRSSTP
;
A
#
# COMPACT_ATOMS: atom_id res chain seq x y z
N MET A 1 31.05 -33.12 11.32
CA MET A 1 29.69 -33.22 10.74
C MET A 1 28.99 -31.86 10.85
N PRO A 2 29.04 -30.97 9.83
CA PRO A 2 28.23 -29.75 9.84
C PRO A 2 27.32 -29.71 8.60
N ALA A 3 26.10 -30.24 8.70
CA ALA A 3 25.10 -30.16 7.62
C ALA A 3 23.80 -29.45 8.05
N ILE A 4 23.54 -29.34 9.36
CA ILE A 4 22.26 -28.82 9.87
C ILE A 4 22.22 -27.28 9.83
N SER A 5 23.36 -26.60 10.01
CA SER A 5 23.42 -25.14 10.02
C SER A 5 23.21 -24.49 8.65
N GLN A 6 23.47 -25.21 7.55
CA GLN A 6 23.25 -24.67 6.20
C GLN A 6 21.80 -24.82 5.74
N LEU A 7 21.11 -25.88 6.15
CA LEU A 7 19.71 -26.13 5.76
C LEU A 7 18.75 -25.08 6.33
N ARG A 8 19.02 -24.55 7.53
CA ARG A 8 18.22 -23.48 8.12
C ARG A 8 18.41 -22.13 7.40
N ARG A 9 19.63 -21.85 6.94
CA ARG A 9 19.97 -20.60 6.22
C ARG A 9 19.17 -20.48 4.92
N SER A 10 19.13 -21.54 4.10
CA SER A 10 18.39 -21.52 2.84
C SER A 10 16.88 -21.34 3.01
N GLY A 11 16.28 -21.89 4.08
CA GLY A 11 14.85 -21.69 4.36
C GLY A 11 14.52 -20.26 4.77
N ASP A 12 15.38 -19.64 5.59
CA ASP A 12 15.22 -18.25 6.01
C ASP A 12 15.38 -17.27 4.84
N ASP A 13 16.28 -17.55 3.90
CA ASP A 13 16.52 -16.72 2.71
C ASP A 13 15.27 -16.69 1.78
N HIS A 14 14.64 -17.84 1.54
CA HIS A 14 13.44 -17.92 0.69
C HIS A 14 12.23 -17.23 1.33
N CYS A 15 12.09 -17.33 2.65
CA CYS A 15 11.03 -16.63 3.38
C CYS A 15 11.23 -15.11 3.34
N ALA A 16 12.49 -14.66 3.37
CA ALA A 16 12.82 -13.24 3.30
C ALA A 16 12.57 -12.67 1.90
N ASP A 17 12.94 -13.42 0.85
CA ASP A 17 12.68 -13.04 -0.54
C ASP A 17 11.17 -12.96 -0.82
N PHE A 18 10.39 -13.95 -0.37
CA PHE A 18 8.93 -13.93 -0.51
C PHE A 18 8.28 -12.74 0.20
N LEU A 19 8.72 -12.43 1.43
CA LEU A 19 8.22 -11.28 2.18
C LEU A 19 8.55 -9.96 1.47
N LYS A 20 9.74 -9.87 0.87
CA LYS A 20 10.18 -8.70 0.13
C LYS A 20 9.35 -8.48 -1.13
N ASP A 21 9.07 -9.53 -1.89
CA ASP A 21 8.23 -9.45 -3.09
C ASP A 21 6.82 -8.92 -2.74
N LEU A 22 6.22 -9.45 -1.68
CA LEU A 22 4.91 -8.97 -1.20
C LEU A 22 4.93 -7.51 -0.74
N VAL A 23 5.99 -7.09 -0.06
CA VAL A 23 6.16 -5.69 0.36
C VAL A 23 6.30 -4.77 -0.85
N ASP A 24 7.09 -5.18 -1.85
CA ASP A 24 7.33 -4.38 -3.04
C ASP A 24 6.08 -4.32 -3.94
N ASP A 25 5.28 -5.38 -3.99
CA ASP A 25 3.99 -5.39 -4.68
C ASP A 25 2.95 -4.50 -3.98
N LEU A 26 2.82 -4.57 -2.65
CA LEU A 26 1.96 -3.64 -1.92
C LEU A 26 2.45 -2.19 -2.09
N GLY A 27 3.76 -1.97 -2.06
CA GLY A 27 4.37 -0.67 -2.31
C GLY A 27 4.03 -0.10 -3.69
N ARG A 28 4.03 -0.94 -4.73
CA ARG A 28 3.59 -0.56 -6.09
C ARG A 28 2.10 -0.23 -6.11
N SER A 29 1.24 -1.04 -5.52
CA SER A 29 -0.20 -0.76 -5.47
C SER A 29 -0.54 0.56 -4.77
N ILE A 30 0.18 0.89 -3.69
CA ILE A 30 0.04 2.19 -3.00
C ILE A 30 0.51 3.34 -3.90
N GLN A 31 1.64 3.17 -4.60
CA GLN A 31 2.18 4.19 -5.52
C GLN A 31 1.25 4.45 -6.71
N ASP A 32 0.72 3.38 -7.31
CA ASP A 32 -0.19 3.43 -8.44
C ASP A 32 -1.61 3.88 -8.03
N ARG A 33 -1.86 4.06 -6.72
CA ARG A 33 -3.17 4.35 -6.13
C ARG A 33 -4.25 3.36 -6.57
N SER A 34 -3.86 2.11 -6.81
CA SER A 34 -4.78 1.04 -7.20
C SER A 34 -5.58 0.50 -6.02
N ILE A 35 -5.20 0.87 -4.79
CA ILE A 35 -5.85 0.50 -3.54
C ILE A 35 -6.13 1.74 -2.67
N SER A 36 -7.16 1.65 -1.84
CA SER A 36 -7.54 2.67 -0.86
C SER A 36 -6.65 2.66 0.39
N ILE A 37 -6.78 3.69 1.23
CA ILE A 37 -6.06 3.79 2.52
C ILE A 37 -6.40 2.61 3.42
N ASP A 38 -7.67 2.23 3.49
CA ASP A 38 -8.13 1.13 4.33
C ASP A 38 -7.59 -0.22 3.84
N GLU A 39 -7.64 -0.47 2.52
CA GLU A 39 -7.04 -1.67 1.91
C GLU A 39 -5.52 -1.73 2.10
N ALA A 40 -4.82 -0.60 2.00
CA ALA A 40 -3.39 -0.53 2.24
C ALA A 40 -3.03 -0.88 3.69
N ARG A 41 -3.83 -0.41 4.65
CA ARG A 41 -3.67 -0.73 6.08
C ARG A 41 -3.99 -2.18 6.39
N GLU A 42 -5.07 -2.71 5.81
CA GLU A 42 -5.46 -4.11 5.96
C GLU A 42 -4.37 -5.04 5.38
N SER A 43 -3.88 -4.73 4.18
CA SER A 43 -2.80 -5.48 3.53
C SER A 43 -1.50 -5.42 4.34
N ALA A 44 -1.14 -4.26 4.89
CA ALA A 44 0.03 -4.13 5.77
C ALA A 44 -0.13 -4.96 7.06
N ALA A 45 -1.32 -5.01 7.64
CA ALA A 45 -1.61 -5.86 8.81
C ALA A 45 -1.54 -7.36 8.46
N ALA A 46 -2.04 -7.76 7.29
CA ALA A 46 -1.93 -9.12 6.79
C ALA A 46 -0.46 -9.54 6.58
N LEU A 47 0.37 -8.66 6.00
CA LEU A 47 1.80 -8.90 5.83
C LEU A 47 2.54 -9.01 7.16
N ARG A 48 2.19 -8.18 8.14
CA ARG A 48 2.70 -8.28 9.50
C ARG A 48 2.37 -9.64 10.13
N PHE A 49 1.14 -10.12 9.95
CA PHE A 49 0.73 -11.43 10.44
C PHE A 49 1.52 -12.56 9.75
N GLN A 50 1.67 -12.53 8.44
CA GLN A 50 2.50 -13.51 7.71
C GLN A 50 3.96 -13.46 8.17
N ALA A 51 4.53 -12.27 8.33
CA ALA A 51 5.88 -12.10 8.84
C ALA A 51 6.04 -12.69 10.25
N SER A 52 5.01 -12.59 11.10
CA SER A 52 5.01 -13.18 12.45
C SER A 52 5.08 -14.70 12.45
N LEU A 53 4.50 -15.34 11.43
CA LEU A 53 4.54 -16.79 11.24
C LEU A 53 5.89 -17.25 10.66
N LEU A 54 6.46 -16.47 9.74
CA LEU A 54 7.74 -16.79 9.09
C LEU A 54 8.95 -16.51 9.99
N PHE A 55 8.93 -15.41 10.74
CA PHE A 55 10.04 -14.94 11.57
C PHE A 55 9.59 -14.66 13.01
N PRO A 56 9.19 -15.70 13.77
CA PRO A 56 8.83 -15.53 15.16
C PRO A 56 10.03 -14.98 15.95
N GLY A 57 9.85 -13.79 16.54
CA GLY A 57 10.89 -13.09 17.31
C GLY A 57 11.62 -11.96 16.58
N ARG A 58 11.36 -11.71 15.29
CA ARG A 58 11.92 -10.54 14.56
C ARG A 58 10.89 -9.46 14.23
N MET A 59 9.72 -9.48 14.87
CA MET A 59 8.62 -8.53 14.63
C MET A 59 8.99 -7.08 14.91
N GLU A 60 9.82 -6.84 15.92
CA GLU A 60 10.29 -5.49 16.23
C GLU A 60 11.19 -4.93 15.12
N THR A 61 12.00 -5.79 14.50
CA THR A 61 12.82 -5.43 13.32
C THR A 61 11.93 -5.22 12.09
N TYR A 62 10.94 -6.09 11.89
CA TYR A 62 9.96 -5.95 10.81
C TYR A 62 9.23 -4.61 10.89
N ASP A 63 8.69 -4.25 12.05
CA ASP A 63 7.97 -2.98 12.25
C ASP A 63 8.85 -1.77 11.99
N ARG A 64 10.10 -1.83 12.44
CA ARG A 64 11.05 -0.74 12.24
C ARG A 64 11.39 -0.51 10.77
N ILE A 65 11.48 -1.58 9.98
CA ILE A 65 11.83 -1.50 8.55
C ILE A 65 10.60 -1.19 7.70
N TYR A 66 9.53 -1.96 7.89
CA TYR A 66 8.37 -1.96 6.99
C TYR A 66 7.21 -1.12 7.51
N GLY A 67 6.97 -1.06 8.83
CA GLY A 67 5.90 -0.24 9.41
C GLY A 67 6.05 1.23 9.04
N ALA A 68 7.22 1.81 9.32
CA ALA A 68 7.52 3.20 8.96
C ALA A 68 7.53 3.46 7.44
N ARG A 69 7.85 2.44 6.63
CA ARG A 69 7.84 2.54 5.15
C ARG A 69 6.40 2.61 4.64
N PHE A 70 5.52 1.73 5.12
CA PHE A 70 4.12 1.72 4.72
C PHE A 70 3.37 2.98 5.15
N GLU A 71 3.57 3.44 6.39
CA GLU A 71 2.99 4.71 6.85
C GLU A 71 3.38 5.87 5.92
N ARG A 72 4.67 6.00 5.59
CA ARG A 72 5.13 7.02 4.64
C ARG A 72 4.52 6.89 3.26
N LEU A 73 4.44 5.68 2.71
CA LEU A 73 3.87 5.46 1.38
C LEU A 73 2.38 5.83 1.37
N ILE A 74 1.63 5.41 2.39
CA ILE A 74 0.22 5.77 2.53
C ILE A 74 0.07 7.29 2.65
N GLU A 75 0.88 7.94 3.49
CA GLU A 75 0.84 9.39 3.66
C GLU A 75 1.20 10.16 2.38
N GLN A 76 2.22 9.71 1.65
CA GLN A 76 2.73 10.38 0.46
C GLN A 76 1.81 10.23 -0.75
N PHE A 77 1.27 9.03 -0.96
CA PHE A 77 0.53 8.70 -2.18
C PHE A 77 -0.98 8.76 -1.99
N LEU A 78 -1.49 8.37 -0.82
CA LEU A 78 -2.94 8.25 -0.58
C LEU A 78 -3.52 9.38 0.28
N VAL A 79 -2.76 9.95 1.23
CA VAL A 79 -3.25 11.04 2.11
C VAL A 79 -2.93 12.42 1.55
N ARG A 80 -1.69 12.63 1.10
CA ARG A 80 -1.34 13.84 0.36
C ARG A 80 -1.87 13.70 -1.06
N GLU A 81 -3.14 14.03 -1.23
CA GLU A 81 -3.60 14.57 -2.49
C GLU A 81 -2.59 15.64 -2.92
N THR A 82 -1.91 15.42 -4.05
CA THR A 82 -1.52 16.55 -4.88
C THR A 82 -2.78 17.40 -5.03
N PRO A 83 -2.79 18.68 -4.62
CA PRO A 83 -3.84 19.57 -5.04
C PRO A 83 -3.76 19.64 -6.56
N CYS A 84 -4.60 18.86 -7.25
CA CYS A 84 -4.98 19.23 -8.60
C CYS A 84 -5.90 20.44 -8.42
N PRO A 85 -5.56 21.60 -9.02
CA PRO A 85 -6.38 22.78 -8.89
C PRO A 85 -7.76 22.44 -9.41
N ALA A 86 -8.77 22.86 -8.67
CA ALA A 86 -10.10 23.06 -9.20
C ALA A 86 -9.96 23.81 -10.53
N VAL A 87 -10.08 23.12 -11.66
CA VAL A 87 -10.60 23.75 -12.87
C VAL A 87 -12.08 23.96 -12.61
N SER A 88 -12.31 25.05 -11.88
CA SER A 88 -13.51 25.87 -11.95
C SER A 88 -13.82 26.15 -13.42
N SER A 89 -14.62 25.28 -14.03
CA SER A 89 -15.50 25.66 -15.12
C SER A 89 -16.92 25.70 -14.56
N THR A 90 -17.25 26.90 -14.09
CA THR A 90 -18.55 27.53 -13.90
C THR A 90 -19.77 26.79 -14.51
N PRO A 91 -20.93 26.82 -13.82
CA PRO A 91 -22.19 26.32 -14.36
C PRO A 91 -22.64 27.20 -15.53
N VAL A 92 -22.77 26.64 -16.74
CA VAL A 92 -23.46 27.34 -17.82
C VAL A 92 -24.97 27.24 -17.58
N ALA A 93 -25.48 28.33 -17.04
CA ALA A 93 -26.85 28.80 -17.04
C ALA A 93 -27.89 27.87 -17.72
N ALA A 94 -28.77 27.34 -16.89
CA ALA A 94 -30.15 27.11 -17.26
C ALA A 94 -30.77 28.45 -17.72
N SER A 95 -31.03 28.60 -19.01
CA SER A 95 -32.12 29.45 -19.50
C SER A 95 -32.48 29.20 -20.95
N SER A 96 -33.80 29.17 -21.16
CA SER A 96 -34.51 29.33 -22.43
C SER A 96 -34.60 28.11 -23.34
N LYS A 97 -35.69 27.36 -23.15
CA LYS A 97 -36.78 27.41 -24.14
C LYS A 97 -38.13 27.41 -23.42
N ARG A 98 -38.69 28.61 -23.26
CA ARG A 98 -40.12 28.79 -23.04
C ARG A 98 -40.84 28.25 -24.28
N SER A 99 -41.78 27.35 -24.02
CA SER A 99 -42.98 27.15 -24.81
C SER A 99 -43.67 28.48 -25.10
N SER A 100 -44.14 28.69 -26.33
CA SER A 100 -45.52 29.15 -26.62
C SER A 100 -45.67 29.51 -28.10
N THR A 101 -46.41 28.65 -28.78
CA THR A 101 -47.41 28.93 -29.84
C THR A 101 -48.39 30.02 -29.39
N PRO A 102 -48.98 30.77 -30.33
CA PRO A 102 -50.09 30.29 -31.16
C PRO A 102 -49.92 30.48 -32.67
#